data_AF-A0A2Z6S4D5-F1
#
_entry.id   AF-A0A2Z6S4D5-F1
#
_cell.length_a   1.000
_cell.length_b   1.000
_cell.length_c   1.000
_cell.angle_alpha   90.00
_cell.angle_beta   90.00
_cell.angle_gamma   90.00
#
_symmetry.space_group_name_H-M   'P 1'
#
loop_
_entity.id
_entity.type
_entity.pdbx_description
1 polymer ?
#
loop_
_entity_poly.entity_id
_entity_poly.type
_entity_poly.pdbx_seq_one_letter_code
_entity_poly.pdbx_strand_id
1 'polypeptide(L)'
;MSSKVYIQIVGSSTLKVKKLNLESNLSDIRKELEEKNIDMNLLLFADKLGHEFVEIDRKDEDDMLLGDIIFDNSGKHFLYLKDSSPIWNYFNNKYKLDYGRIENSDEIKVAKNGAFKLKNCEFNLIGSEGYKKGRLEFGPKVELIKEKNFLFGADINVQNFIGLGLSIGKSKNESSKDEINSTCTYTDIAKASLKFSKENLELTSDFKNDVKNAIKSKDQYEFCEIIEKYGQFIPTEVILGGKVYFRNVKSTTENSVNKSKNGSANLSIGPLNAKMEGNSGDLKGKTDFYSFELMGIIGGSPPIEEEFDEKAWNKSLEDYQTWDCIEFKNFINIFQLLPNDIYKEALESIGKKILRTIVKDYDYCLDNPERYQIVKLMDIPDEDLKIILNKDADCDIFATVVDDDETSKKVFFNCQILKNPNAKPCIIIHGIQKELKEFQKEFQKRICKLKIGIMVIGYDVDFSFIHSNISVELINNTYSFKDELIANNFFLGIPVLDNFNHLNYSITIGYNFRKLNNEFIIEPFSYCSESNSYHFSDLPKFTFYTIVIKNYSSIYGSHTLEYPKIDEIKFSDKNPKYISMYFSEANSYLPVFVNQKSEKVYLKHICNKSKCKKCTQELKYKIRLNMYSLI
;
A
#
# COMPACT_ATOMS: atom_id res chain seq x y z
N MET A 1 0.89 -58.55 17.05
CA MET A 1 2.08 -59.31 16.57
C MET A 1 2.45 -58.78 15.18
N SER A 2 3.68 -58.34 14.91
CA SER A 2 4.00 -57.63 13.65
C SER A 2 4.10 -58.59 12.45
N SER A 3 3.25 -58.38 11.44
CA SER A 3 3.17 -59.19 10.22
C SER A 3 3.85 -58.51 9.04
N LYS A 4 4.31 -59.30 8.06
CA LYS A 4 4.90 -58.78 6.82
C LYS A 4 3.78 -58.39 5.85
N VAL A 5 3.64 -57.08 5.61
CA VAL A 5 2.59 -56.50 4.78
C VAL A 5 3.17 -55.90 3.51
N TYR A 6 2.55 -56.22 2.38
CA TYR A 6 2.85 -55.70 1.05
C TYR A 6 1.95 -54.50 0.77
N ILE A 7 2.54 -53.33 0.66
CA ILE A 7 1.84 -52.07 0.43
C ILE A 7 1.84 -51.78 -1.06
N GLN A 8 0.65 -51.60 -1.63
CA GLN A 8 0.45 -51.28 -3.03
C GLN A 8 -0.41 -50.02 -3.17
N ILE A 9 0.08 -49.07 -3.95
CA ILE A 9 -0.74 -47.92 -4.36
C ILE A 9 -1.59 -48.36 -5.55
N VAL A 10 -2.91 -48.16 -5.48
CA VAL A 10 -3.85 -48.51 -6.55
C VAL A 10 -3.44 -47.79 -7.84
N GLY A 11 -3.28 -48.54 -8.94
CA GLY A 11 -2.77 -48.01 -10.21
C GLY A 11 -1.24 -47.96 -10.33
N SER A 12 -0.50 -48.20 -9.25
CA SER A 12 0.96 -48.32 -9.27
C SER A 12 1.42 -49.78 -9.37
N SER A 13 2.50 -50.01 -10.12
CA SER A 13 3.18 -51.32 -10.21
C SER A 13 4.21 -51.55 -9.10
N THR A 14 4.53 -50.51 -8.33
CA THR A 14 5.49 -50.58 -7.23
C THR A 14 4.89 -51.16 -5.95
N LEU A 15 5.51 -52.21 -5.43
CA LEU A 15 5.18 -52.84 -4.16
C LEU A 15 6.27 -52.56 -3.13
N LYS A 16 5.88 -51.98 -1.99
CA LYS A 16 6.76 -51.80 -0.83
C LYS A 16 6.43 -52.86 0.22
N VAL A 17 7.43 -53.33 0.97
CA VAL A 17 7.21 -54.30 2.03
C VAL A 17 7.59 -53.69 3.37
N LYS A 18 6.68 -53.72 4.34
CA LYS A 18 6.91 -53.24 5.70
C LYS A 18 6.41 -54.28 6.70
N LYS A 19 6.97 -54.26 7.92
CA LYS A 19 6.38 -54.96 9.06
C LYS A 19 5.42 -54.00 9.75
N LEU A 20 4.16 -54.41 9.91
CA LEU A 20 3.08 -53.63 10.53
C LEU A 20 2.30 -54.52 11.51
N ASN A 21 1.69 -53.92 12.52
CA ASN A 21 0.84 -54.66 13.46
C ASN A 21 -0.61 -54.69 12.98
N LEU A 22 -1.17 -55.88 12.76
CA LEU A 22 -2.55 -56.02 12.26
C LEU A 22 -3.62 -55.60 13.28
N GLU A 23 -3.27 -55.61 14.57
CA GLU A 23 -4.17 -55.24 15.68
C GLU A 23 -4.10 -53.74 16.02
N SER A 24 -3.36 -52.94 15.25
CA SER A 24 -3.28 -51.49 15.46
C SER A 24 -4.33 -50.76 14.61
N ASN A 25 -4.86 -49.66 15.16
CA ASN A 25 -5.80 -48.80 14.46
C ASN A 25 -5.12 -48.13 13.25
N LEU A 26 -5.91 -47.81 12.23
CA LEU A 26 -5.38 -47.22 10.99
C LEU A 26 -4.68 -45.88 11.24
N SER A 27 -5.13 -45.08 12.22
CA SER A 27 -4.50 -43.81 12.57
C SER A 27 -3.08 -43.96 13.13
N ASP A 28 -2.81 -45.03 13.88
CA ASP A 28 -1.47 -45.34 14.38
C ASP A 28 -0.59 -45.96 13.28
N ILE A 29 -1.18 -46.80 12.43
CA ILE A 29 -0.48 -47.32 11.26
C ILE A 29 -0.09 -46.19 10.31
N ARG A 30 -0.94 -45.18 10.13
CA ARG A 30 -0.63 -43.99 9.32
C ARG A 30 0.64 -43.31 9.80
N LYS A 31 0.76 -43.04 11.11
CA LYS A 31 1.99 -42.48 11.72
C LYS A 31 3.20 -43.39 11.48
N GLU A 32 3.03 -44.70 11.68
CA GLU A 32 4.10 -45.68 11.47
C GLU A 32 4.57 -45.72 10.00
N LEU A 33 3.66 -45.53 9.04
CA LEU A 33 3.97 -45.45 7.61
C LEU A 33 4.69 -44.15 7.24
N GLU A 34 4.31 -43.02 7.83
CA GLU A 34 4.98 -41.73 7.67
C GLU A 34 6.43 -41.80 8.18
N GLU A 35 6.66 -42.36 9.37
CA GLU A 35 8.00 -42.60 9.92
C GLU A 35 8.84 -43.53 9.03
N LYS A 36 8.19 -44.37 8.23
CA LYS A 36 8.82 -45.35 7.33
C LYS A 36 8.98 -44.82 5.89
N ASN A 37 8.93 -43.50 5.68
CA ASN A 37 9.07 -42.80 4.40
C ASN A 37 8.00 -43.19 3.36
N ILE A 38 6.76 -43.38 3.81
CA ILE A 38 5.59 -43.42 2.93
C ILE A 38 4.80 -42.14 3.21
N ASP A 39 4.65 -41.28 2.20
CA ASP A 39 3.94 -40.02 2.36
C ASP A 39 2.44 -40.27 2.42
N MET A 40 1.95 -40.51 3.64
CA MET A 40 0.54 -40.74 3.88
C MET A 40 -0.30 -39.46 3.76
N ASN A 41 0.32 -38.27 3.65
CA ASN A 41 -0.45 -37.04 3.44
C ASN A 41 -1.28 -37.09 2.15
N LEU A 42 -0.78 -37.82 1.16
CA LEU A 42 -1.34 -37.95 -0.18
C LEU A 42 -2.06 -39.28 -0.42
N LEU A 43 -2.16 -40.13 0.60
CA LEU A 43 -2.68 -41.49 0.48
C LEU A 43 -3.78 -41.74 1.51
N LEU A 44 -4.87 -42.34 1.04
CA LEU A 44 -5.93 -42.89 1.87
C LEU A 44 -5.80 -44.41 1.90
N PHE A 45 -6.16 -45.01 3.04
CA PHE A 45 -6.37 -46.44 3.09
C PHE A 45 -7.53 -46.80 2.17
N ALA A 46 -7.41 -47.92 1.47
CA ALA A 46 -8.44 -48.42 0.59
C ALA A 46 -8.77 -49.86 0.94
N ASP A 47 -10.06 -50.14 1.16
CA ASP A 47 -10.56 -51.48 1.30
C ASP A 47 -10.87 -52.08 -0.08
N LYS A 48 -10.53 -53.36 -0.27
CA LYS A 48 -10.69 -54.05 -1.55
C LYS A 48 -11.96 -54.90 -1.52
N LEU A 49 -13.00 -54.39 -2.18
CA LEU A 49 -14.27 -55.08 -2.36
C LEU A 49 -14.34 -55.67 -3.77
N GLY A 50 -13.89 -56.91 -3.91
CA GLY A 50 -13.86 -57.62 -5.20
C GLY A 50 -12.87 -57.01 -6.18
N HIS A 51 -13.38 -56.32 -7.21
CA HIS A 51 -12.58 -55.63 -8.22
C HIS A 51 -12.43 -54.12 -7.96
N GLU A 52 -13.14 -53.58 -6.97
CA GLU A 52 -13.13 -52.15 -6.64
C GLU A 52 -12.33 -51.86 -5.36
N PHE A 53 -11.87 -50.62 -5.24
CA PHE A 53 -11.14 -50.11 -4.08
C PHE A 53 -11.92 -48.93 -3.49
N VAL A 54 -12.44 -49.12 -2.29
CA VAL A 54 -13.24 -48.14 -1.56
C VAL A 54 -12.34 -47.36 -0.60
N GLU A 55 -12.39 -46.03 -0.69
CA GLU A 55 -11.61 -45.15 0.18
C GLU A 55 -12.17 -45.15 1.60
N ILE A 56 -11.25 -45.21 2.57
CA ILE A 56 -11.59 -45.09 3.99
C ILE A 56 -11.37 -43.64 4.38
N ASP A 57 -12.44 -43.04 4.92
CA ASP A 57 -12.41 -41.66 5.37
C ASP A 57 -11.50 -41.53 6.60
N ARG A 58 -10.74 -40.43 6.68
CA ARG A 58 -9.77 -40.24 7.79
C ARG A 58 -10.41 -40.24 9.17
N LYS A 59 -11.70 -39.92 9.26
CA LYS A 59 -12.47 -39.88 10.52
C LYS A 59 -12.72 -41.26 11.09
N ASP A 60 -12.72 -42.29 10.25
CA ASP A 60 -13.02 -43.66 10.63
C ASP A 60 -11.74 -44.44 10.98
N GLU A 61 -10.56 -43.86 10.73
CA GLU A 61 -9.26 -44.51 10.96
C GLU A 61 -8.98 -44.83 12.43
N ASP A 62 -9.58 -44.08 13.37
CA ASP A 62 -9.46 -44.33 14.81
C ASP A 62 -10.31 -45.52 15.26
N ASP A 63 -11.35 -45.88 14.50
CA ASP A 63 -12.32 -46.93 14.85
C ASP A 63 -12.09 -48.25 14.06
N MET A 64 -11.18 -48.24 13.08
CA MET A 64 -10.88 -49.39 12.22
C MET A 64 -9.47 -49.95 12.48
N LEU A 65 -9.34 -51.28 12.49
CA LEU A 65 -8.06 -51.97 12.62
C LEU A 65 -7.44 -52.21 11.25
N LEU A 66 -6.10 -52.29 11.19
CA LEU A 66 -5.41 -52.68 9.97
C LEU A 66 -5.86 -54.06 9.46
N GLY A 67 -6.09 -55.00 10.38
CA GLY A 67 -6.57 -56.33 10.05
C GLY A 67 -7.90 -56.35 9.29
N ASP A 68 -8.73 -55.32 9.45
CA ASP A 68 -10.06 -55.25 8.84
C ASP A 68 -10.01 -54.96 7.33
N ILE A 69 -8.93 -54.35 6.85
CA ILE A 69 -8.79 -53.84 5.47
C ILE A 69 -7.70 -54.57 4.68
N ILE A 70 -7.00 -55.50 5.33
CA ILE A 70 -5.91 -56.27 4.73
C ILE A 70 -6.50 -57.34 3.81
N PHE A 71 -6.02 -57.34 2.56
CA PHE A 71 -6.39 -58.35 1.59
C PHE A 71 -5.40 -59.51 1.62
N ASP A 72 -5.89 -60.69 1.97
CA ASP A 72 -5.10 -61.91 1.97
C ASP A 72 -5.17 -62.63 0.63
N ASN A 73 -4.00 -62.77 -0.01
CA ASN A 73 -3.87 -63.56 -1.23
C ASN A 73 -2.69 -64.52 -1.14
N SER A 74 -2.99 -65.82 -1.17
CA SER A 74 -1.99 -66.89 -1.19
C SER A 74 -0.98 -66.80 -0.03
N GLY A 75 -1.46 -66.46 1.17
CA GLY A 75 -0.63 -66.33 2.37
C GLY A 75 0.20 -65.04 2.47
N LYS A 76 -0.09 -64.04 1.64
CA LYS A 76 0.51 -62.70 1.72
C LYS A 76 -0.56 -61.66 2.04
N HIS A 77 -0.24 -60.80 3.00
CA HIS A 77 -1.07 -59.66 3.42
C HIS A 77 -0.80 -58.45 2.53
N PHE A 78 -1.83 -57.93 1.87
CA PHE A 78 -1.75 -56.72 1.04
C PHE A 78 -2.53 -55.57 1.67
N LEU A 79 -1.88 -54.41 1.76
CA LEU A 79 -2.49 -53.15 2.13
C LEU A 79 -2.58 -52.28 0.86
N TYR A 80 -3.78 -51.83 0.54
CA TYR A 80 -4.01 -50.94 -0.59
C TYR A 80 -4.11 -49.50 -0.11
N LEU A 81 -3.39 -48.63 -0.79
CA LEU A 81 -3.46 -47.19 -0.63
C LEU A 81 -3.95 -46.58 -1.93
N LYS A 82 -4.80 -45.55 -1.86
CA LYS A 82 -5.28 -44.82 -3.03
C LYS A 82 -4.85 -43.37 -2.92
N ASP A 83 -4.49 -42.77 -4.07
CA ASP A 83 -4.16 -41.35 -4.13
C ASP A 83 -5.37 -40.55 -3.63
N SER A 84 -5.14 -39.74 -2.60
CA SER A 84 -6.17 -38.87 -2.08
C SER A 84 -6.50 -37.80 -3.12
N SER A 85 -7.78 -37.42 -3.20
CA SER A 85 -8.17 -36.16 -3.84
C SER A 85 -7.29 -35.02 -3.33
N PRO A 86 -6.96 -34.00 -4.15
CA PRO A 86 -6.15 -32.88 -3.72
C PRO A 86 -6.77 -32.21 -2.48
N ILE A 87 -5.97 -32.02 -1.42
CA ILE A 87 -6.38 -31.38 -0.16
C ILE A 87 -5.56 -30.12 0.04
N TRP A 88 -6.19 -29.05 0.51
CA TRP A 88 -5.55 -27.76 0.74
C TRP A 88 -4.30 -27.84 1.62
N ASN A 89 -4.25 -28.73 2.61
CA ASN A 89 -3.13 -28.83 3.55
C ASN A 89 -1.84 -29.29 2.85
N TYR A 90 -1.93 -30.13 1.82
CA TYR A 90 -0.78 -30.49 0.99
C TYR A 90 -0.17 -29.24 0.34
N PHE A 91 -0.99 -28.40 -0.28
CA PHE A 91 -0.53 -27.17 -0.92
C PHE A 91 -0.04 -26.15 0.08
N ASN A 92 -0.66 -26.03 1.26
CA ASN A 92 -0.16 -25.18 2.34
C ASN A 92 1.24 -25.62 2.77
N ASN A 93 1.48 -26.92 2.95
CA ASN A 93 2.80 -27.43 3.33
C ASN A 93 3.84 -27.23 2.22
N LYS A 94 3.47 -27.50 0.96
CA LYS A 94 4.37 -27.35 -0.21
C LYS A 94 4.76 -25.90 -0.45
N TYR A 95 3.80 -24.97 -0.37
CA TYR A 95 3.98 -23.57 -0.75
C TYR A 95 4.05 -22.60 0.44
N LYS A 96 3.93 -23.10 1.68
CA LYS A 96 3.94 -22.30 2.91
C LYS A 96 2.96 -21.13 2.82
N LEU A 97 1.69 -21.40 2.51
CA LEU A 97 0.72 -20.34 2.18
C LEU A 97 0.33 -19.47 3.38
N ASP A 98 0.52 -19.99 4.59
CA ASP A 98 0.39 -19.27 5.88
C ASP A 98 1.62 -18.45 6.29
N TYR A 99 2.72 -18.53 5.53
CA TYR A 99 3.89 -17.69 5.76
C TYR A 99 3.72 -16.35 5.07
N GLY A 100 4.18 -15.27 5.70
CA GLY A 100 4.25 -13.98 5.03
C GLY A 100 5.18 -14.01 3.83
N ARG A 101 5.04 -13.00 3.00
CA ARG A 101 5.79 -12.76 1.78
C ARG A 101 6.50 -11.42 1.88
N ILE A 102 7.72 -11.35 1.36
CA ILE A 102 8.50 -10.12 1.27
C ILE A 102 8.89 -9.87 -0.19
N GLU A 103 8.68 -8.65 -0.67
CA GLU A 103 9.16 -8.24 -2.00
C GLU A 103 10.65 -7.90 -1.92
N ASN A 104 11.45 -8.52 -2.78
CA ASN A 104 12.78 -8.05 -3.12
C ASN A 104 12.78 -7.42 -4.52
N SER A 105 13.91 -6.84 -4.95
CA SER A 105 14.09 -6.21 -6.27
C SER A 105 13.55 -7.06 -7.42
N ASP A 106 13.68 -8.39 -7.30
CA ASP A 106 13.45 -9.32 -8.40
C ASP A 106 12.30 -10.32 -8.11
N GLU A 107 12.07 -10.75 -6.85
CA GLU A 107 11.09 -11.81 -6.52
C GLU A 107 10.27 -11.57 -5.25
N ILE A 108 9.07 -12.17 -5.19
CA ILE A 108 8.30 -12.35 -3.95
C ILE A 108 8.78 -13.60 -3.23
N LYS A 109 9.46 -13.41 -2.10
CA LYS A 109 10.02 -14.50 -1.32
C LYS A 109 9.14 -14.87 -0.15
N VAL A 110 9.09 -16.17 0.14
CA VAL A 110 8.49 -16.70 1.36
C VAL A 110 9.34 -16.28 2.56
N ALA A 111 8.70 -15.82 3.63
CA ALA A 111 9.37 -15.45 4.86
C ALA A 111 10.08 -16.63 5.52
N LYS A 112 11.10 -16.33 6.34
CA LYS A 112 11.87 -17.33 7.07
C LYS A 112 11.00 -18.03 8.13
N ASN A 113 10.15 -17.25 8.80
CA ASN A 113 9.31 -17.72 9.90
C ASN A 113 7.82 -17.52 9.60
N GLY A 114 6.98 -18.41 10.11
CA GLY A 114 5.53 -18.32 9.97
C GLY A 114 4.94 -17.43 11.06
N ALA A 115 4.30 -16.33 10.67
CA ALA A 115 3.53 -15.49 11.59
C ALA A 115 2.23 -16.18 12.03
N PHE A 116 1.69 -17.03 11.16
CA PHE A 116 0.43 -17.71 11.36
C PHE A 116 0.53 -19.18 10.95
N LYS A 117 -0.45 -19.97 11.40
CA LYS A 117 -0.69 -21.34 10.96
C LYS A 117 -2.11 -21.44 10.39
N LEU A 118 -2.26 -21.93 9.16
CA LEU A 118 -3.57 -22.12 8.56
C LEU A 118 -4.28 -23.34 9.17
N LYS A 119 -5.47 -23.14 9.75
CA LYS A 119 -6.27 -24.23 10.34
C LYS A 119 -7.18 -24.92 9.32
N ASN A 120 -7.76 -24.13 8.43
CA ASN A 120 -8.66 -24.56 7.36
C ASN A 120 -8.71 -23.48 6.28
N CYS A 121 -9.25 -23.79 5.10
CA CYS A 121 -9.57 -22.79 4.10
C CYS A 121 -10.70 -23.29 3.19
N GLU A 122 -11.28 -22.39 2.41
CA GLU A 122 -12.14 -22.74 1.30
C GLU A 122 -11.26 -23.27 0.16
N PHE A 123 -11.50 -24.52 -0.25
CA PHE A 123 -10.77 -25.16 -1.34
C PHE A 123 -11.74 -25.65 -2.39
N ASN A 124 -11.64 -25.08 -3.59
CA ASN A 124 -12.51 -25.41 -4.70
C ASN A 124 -11.69 -25.91 -5.89
N LEU A 125 -12.12 -27.02 -6.48
CA LEU A 125 -11.58 -27.49 -7.75
C LEU A 125 -12.21 -26.72 -8.90
N ILE A 126 -11.39 -26.36 -9.87
CA ILE A 126 -11.78 -25.60 -11.05
C ILE A 126 -11.83 -26.56 -12.23
N GLY A 127 -12.99 -26.63 -12.88
CA GLY A 127 -13.21 -27.44 -14.07
C GLY A 127 -12.66 -26.78 -15.34
N SER A 128 -13.33 -27.01 -16.47
CA SER A 128 -12.93 -26.47 -17.78
C SER A 128 -12.90 -24.94 -17.88
N GLU A 129 -13.53 -24.22 -16.95
CA GLU A 129 -13.55 -22.76 -16.89
C GLU A 129 -12.19 -22.14 -16.49
N GLY A 130 -11.25 -22.95 -16.02
CA GLY A 130 -9.92 -22.50 -15.60
C GLY A 130 -8.94 -22.19 -16.73
N TYR A 131 -9.26 -22.53 -17.99
CA TYR A 131 -8.40 -22.24 -19.13
C TYR A 131 -8.52 -20.78 -19.55
N LYS A 132 -7.41 -20.04 -19.54
CA LYS A 132 -7.33 -18.66 -20.00
C LYS A 132 -6.15 -18.50 -20.95
N LYS A 133 -6.34 -17.71 -22.01
CA LYS A 133 -5.26 -17.32 -22.92
C LYS A 133 -5.36 -15.83 -23.18
N GLY A 134 -4.24 -15.12 -23.09
CA GLY A 134 -4.24 -13.67 -23.21
C GLY A 134 -2.94 -13.12 -23.77
N ARG A 135 -2.93 -11.80 -23.97
CA ARG A 135 -1.78 -11.04 -24.46
C ARG A 135 -1.54 -9.85 -23.54
N LEU A 136 -0.28 -9.62 -23.19
CA LEU A 136 0.20 -8.50 -22.39
C LEU A 136 1.14 -7.66 -23.26
N GLU A 137 0.91 -6.35 -23.30
CA GLU A 137 1.77 -5.38 -23.99
C GLU A 137 2.63 -4.65 -22.94
N PHE A 138 3.95 -4.63 -23.14
CA PHE A 138 4.88 -4.01 -22.21
C PHE A 138 5.68 -2.89 -22.88
N GLY A 139 6.00 -1.86 -22.09
CA GLY A 139 7.05 -0.90 -22.43
C GLY A 139 8.45 -1.54 -22.36
N PRO A 140 9.52 -0.82 -22.78
CA PRO A 140 10.84 -1.39 -23.07
C PRO A 140 11.57 -2.06 -21.89
N LYS A 141 11.13 -1.87 -20.64
CA LYS A 141 11.71 -2.52 -19.44
C LYS A 141 10.92 -3.77 -19.05
N VAL A 142 10.86 -4.74 -19.97
CA VAL A 142 10.13 -6.00 -19.83
C VAL A 142 10.73 -6.89 -18.73
N GLU A 143 12.03 -6.80 -18.45
CA GLU A 143 12.74 -7.76 -17.58
C GLU A 143 12.34 -7.73 -16.10
N LEU A 144 12.08 -6.57 -15.51
CA LEU A 144 11.65 -6.46 -14.10
C LEU A 144 10.15 -6.72 -13.90
N ILE A 145 9.36 -6.62 -14.98
CA ILE A 145 7.93 -6.92 -14.99
C ILE A 145 7.69 -8.42 -15.26
N LYS A 146 8.67 -9.12 -15.86
CA LYS A 146 8.64 -10.57 -16.09
C LYS A 146 8.44 -11.30 -14.76
N GLU A 147 9.34 -11.16 -13.79
CA GLU A 147 9.33 -11.93 -12.52
C GLU A 147 8.15 -11.61 -11.59
N LYS A 148 7.77 -10.34 -11.50
CA LYS A 148 6.65 -9.93 -10.66
C LYS A 148 5.32 -10.44 -11.22
N ASN A 149 5.02 -10.24 -12.51
CA ASN A 149 3.74 -10.64 -13.10
C ASN A 149 3.54 -12.15 -13.24
N PHE A 150 4.58 -12.97 -13.04
CA PHE A 150 4.44 -14.43 -13.08
C PHE A 150 3.38 -14.96 -12.11
N LEU A 151 3.30 -14.34 -10.92
CA LEU A 151 2.49 -14.76 -9.78
C LEU A 151 1.16 -13.98 -9.66
N PHE A 152 0.84 -13.19 -10.68
CA PHE A 152 -0.12 -12.10 -10.58
C PHE A 152 -0.99 -12.10 -11.85
N GLY A 153 -2.32 -12.13 -11.68
CA GLY A 153 -3.26 -12.18 -12.79
C GLY A 153 -3.15 -10.99 -13.73
N ALA A 154 -3.53 -11.18 -14.99
CA ALA A 154 -3.51 -10.12 -16.01
C ALA A 154 -4.40 -8.91 -15.69
N ASP A 155 -5.36 -9.08 -14.75
CA ASP A 155 -6.32 -8.06 -14.31
C ASP A 155 -5.87 -7.27 -13.06
N ILE A 156 -4.62 -7.43 -12.59
CA ILE A 156 -4.24 -6.73 -11.36
C ILE A 156 -4.20 -5.23 -11.60
N ASN A 157 -5.11 -4.56 -10.90
CA ASN A 157 -5.13 -3.14 -10.74
C ASN A 157 -3.77 -2.71 -10.16
N VAL A 158 -2.93 -2.08 -10.98
CA VAL A 158 -1.60 -1.54 -10.61
C VAL A 158 -1.66 -0.67 -9.34
N GLN A 159 -2.84 -0.10 -9.05
CA GLN A 159 -3.18 0.59 -7.80
C GLN A 159 -2.96 -0.27 -6.54
N ASN A 160 -3.23 -1.58 -6.59
CA ASN A 160 -3.03 -2.48 -5.46
C ASN A 160 -1.54 -2.59 -5.09
N PHE A 161 -0.63 -2.55 -6.07
CA PHE A 161 0.81 -2.54 -5.81
C PHE A 161 1.29 -1.21 -5.22
N ILE A 162 0.76 -0.09 -5.73
CA ILE A 162 1.09 1.25 -5.24
C ILE A 162 0.61 1.44 -3.79
N GLY A 163 -0.59 0.92 -3.45
CA GLY A 163 -1.14 0.94 -2.09
C GLY A 163 -0.40 0.06 -1.09
N LEU A 164 0.28 -1.01 -1.55
CA LEU A 164 1.10 -1.90 -0.73
C LEU A 164 2.51 -1.34 -0.44
N GLY A 165 2.83 -0.12 -0.91
CA GLY A 165 4.17 0.48 -0.74
C GLY A 165 5.26 -0.20 -1.56
N LEU A 166 4.89 -1.08 -2.50
CA LEU A 166 5.80 -1.80 -3.38
C LEU A 166 6.33 -0.84 -4.44
N SER A 167 7.66 -0.75 -4.54
CA SER A 167 8.27 0.16 -5.50
C SER A 167 8.11 -0.39 -6.92
N ILE A 168 7.19 0.19 -7.68
CA ILE A 168 7.21 0.06 -9.14
C ILE A 168 8.43 0.86 -9.58
N GLY A 169 9.56 0.19 -9.75
CA GLY A 169 10.85 0.81 -10.01
C GLY A 169 10.81 1.79 -11.19
N LYS A 170 10.61 3.08 -10.91
CA LYS A 170 10.99 4.16 -11.83
C LYS A 170 12.51 4.31 -11.74
N SER A 171 13.24 3.40 -12.38
CA SER A 171 14.68 3.60 -12.54
C SER A 171 14.92 4.77 -13.48
N LYS A 172 15.64 5.79 -12.96
CA LYS A 172 16.20 6.92 -13.69
C LYS A 172 16.87 6.41 -14.97
N ASN A 173 16.26 6.72 -16.12
CA ASN A 173 16.88 6.91 -17.44
C ASN A 173 15.72 7.05 -18.45
N GLU A 174 15.13 8.24 -18.48
CA GLU A 174 14.29 8.70 -19.60
C GLU A 174 15.21 9.17 -20.73
N SER A 175 15.86 8.24 -21.43
CA SER A 175 16.61 8.59 -22.64
C SER A 175 16.80 7.42 -23.58
N SER A 176 15.72 6.86 -24.10
CA SER A 176 15.73 6.24 -25.42
C SER A 176 14.32 6.29 -26.02
N LYS A 177 14.20 6.98 -27.15
CA LYS A 177 12.97 7.12 -27.95
C LYS A 177 12.77 5.95 -28.91
N ASP A 178 13.20 4.75 -28.53
CA ASP A 178 13.02 3.56 -29.35
C ASP A 178 11.91 2.69 -28.71
N GLU A 179 10.67 2.95 -29.14
CA GLU A 179 9.49 2.14 -28.82
C GLU A 179 9.62 0.75 -29.47
N ILE A 180 10.24 -0.20 -28.76
CA ILE A 180 10.07 -1.62 -29.06
C ILE A 180 8.99 -2.15 -28.10
N ASN A 181 7.73 -2.09 -28.54
CA ASN A 181 6.61 -2.73 -27.85
C ASN A 181 6.76 -4.25 -27.96
N SER A 182 7.33 -4.86 -26.93
CA SER A 182 7.38 -6.31 -26.81
C SER A 182 6.04 -6.81 -26.30
N THR A 183 5.45 -7.80 -27.00
CA THR A 183 4.19 -8.40 -26.57
C THR A 183 4.41 -9.81 -26.08
N CYS A 184 3.88 -10.14 -24.90
CA CYS A 184 3.91 -11.48 -24.33
C CYS A 184 2.52 -12.10 -24.47
N THR A 185 2.47 -13.38 -24.81
CA THR A 185 1.24 -14.18 -24.73
C THR A 185 1.38 -15.19 -23.61
N TYR A 186 0.30 -15.43 -22.89
CA TYR A 186 0.27 -16.40 -21.81
C TYR A 186 -0.87 -17.40 -22.01
N THR A 187 -0.68 -18.61 -21.48
CA THR A 187 -1.72 -19.61 -21.31
C THR A 187 -1.73 -20.05 -19.85
N ASP A 188 -2.90 -19.98 -19.23
CA ASP A 188 -3.14 -20.35 -17.83
C ASP A 188 -4.15 -21.49 -17.79
N ILE A 189 -3.90 -22.48 -16.94
CA ILE A 189 -4.82 -23.57 -16.65
C ILE A 189 -5.00 -23.62 -15.13
N ALA A 190 -6.00 -22.90 -14.64
CA ALA A 190 -6.38 -22.95 -13.23
C ALA A 190 -7.07 -24.28 -12.92
N LYS A 191 -6.61 -24.95 -11.86
CA LYS A 191 -7.07 -26.28 -11.43
C LYS A 191 -7.73 -26.26 -10.06
N ALA A 192 -7.31 -25.34 -9.19
CA ALA A 192 -7.94 -25.14 -7.89
C ALA A 192 -7.77 -23.70 -7.39
N SER A 193 -8.65 -23.29 -6.49
CA SER A 193 -8.53 -22.05 -5.72
C SER A 193 -8.55 -22.33 -4.23
N LEU A 194 -7.63 -21.70 -3.50
CA LEU A 194 -7.61 -21.65 -2.04
C LEU A 194 -7.98 -20.25 -1.60
N LYS A 195 -8.96 -20.11 -0.71
CA LYS A 195 -9.36 -18.83 -0.14
C LYS A 195 -9.48 -18.94 1.37
N PHE A 196 -8.89 -17.99 2.07
CA PHE A 196 -8.92 -17.94 3.53
C PHE A 196 -8.94 -16.50 4.03
N SER A 197 -9.20 -16.33 5.32
CA SER A 197 -9.31 -15.04 5.97
C SER A 197 -8.64 -15.08 7.34
N LYS A 198 -8.72 -13.97 8.08
CA LYS A 198 -8.19 -13.86 9.45
C LYS A 198 -8.71 -14.97 10.39
N GLU A 199 -9.96 -15.40 10.22
CA GLU A 199 -10.59 -16.43 11.08
C GLU A 199 -9.95 -17.82 10.91
N ASN A 200 -9.32 -18.05 9.75
CA ASN A 200 -8.70 -19.32 9.40
C ASN A 200 -7.25 -19.43 9.88
N LEU A 201 -6.65 -18.32 10.33
CA LEU A 201 -5.24 -18.20 10.66
C LEU A 201 -5.05 -18.16 12.18
N GLU A 202 -4.21 -19.07 12.68
CA GLU A 202 -3.80 -19.08 14.08
C GLU A 202 -2.50 -18.30 14.27
N LEU A 203 -2.53 -17.30 15.14
CA LEU A 203 -1.36 -16.51 15.50
C LEU A 203 -0.31 -17.38 16.23
N THR A 204 0.94 -17.38 15.74
CA THR A 204 2.03 -18.09 16.43
C THR A 204 2.49 -17.35 17.68
N SER A 205 2.97 -18.09 18.68
CA SER A 205 3.50 -17.51 19.93
C SER A 205 4.70 -16.60 19.67
N ASP A 206 5.55 -16.96 18.72
CA ASP A 206 6.79 -16.27 18.42
C ASP A 206 6.51 -14.89 17.82
N PHE A 207 5.64 -14.83 16.80
CA PHE A 207 5.24 -13.57 16.19
C PHE A 207 4.50 -12.67 17.20
N LYS A 208 3.60 -13.23 18.00
CA LYS A 208 2.91 -12.50 19.07
C LYS A 208 3.88 -11.88 20.07
N ASN A 209 4.91 -12.63 20.49
CA ASN A 209 5.89 -12.17 21.46
C ASN A 209 6.78 -11.08 20.86
N ASP A 210 7.24 -11.25 19.63
CA ASP A 210 8.07 -10.24 18.94
C ASP A 210 7.31 -8.92 18.78
N VAL A 211 6.04 -8.95 18.35
CA VAL A 211 5.19 -7.75 18.27
C VAL A 211 5.03 -7.08 19.63
N LYS A 212 4.76 -7.86 20.69
CA LYS A 212 4.63 -7.31 22.05
C LYS A 212 5.93 -6.72 22.58
N ASN A 213 7.09 -7.23 22.15
CA ASN A 213 8.38 -6.68 22.52
C ASN A 213 8.62 -5.34 21.80
N ALA A 214 8.34 -5.26 20.50
CA ALA A 214 8.40 -4.02 19.72
C ALA A 214 7.48 -2.92 20.28
N ILE A 215 6.26 -3.28 20.70
CA ILE A 215 5.34 -2.35 21.37
C ILE A 215 5.96 -1.79 22.67
N LYS A 216 6.63 -2.64 23.45
CA LYS A 216 7.22 -2.24 24.74
C LYS A 216 8.47 -1.38 24.57
N SER A 217 9.29 -1.64 23.56
CA SER A 217 10.50 -0.89 23.32
C SER A 217 10.23 0.53 22.81
N LYS A 218 9.07 0.74 22.17
CA LYS A 218 8.70 1.99 21.47
C LYS A 218 9.68 2.34 20.35
N ASP A 219 10.41 1.35 19.85
CA ASP A 219 11.29 1.50 18.70
C ASP A 219 10.57 1.04 17.43
N GLN A 220 10.36 1.97 16.51
CA GLN A 220 9.70 1.67 15.24
C GLN A 220 10.55 0.74 14.36
N TYR A 221 11.88 0.70 14.53
CA TYR A 221 12.76 -0.16 13.75
C TYR A 221 12.52 -1.65 14.03
N GLU A 222 12.09 -2.01 15.24
CA GLU A 222 11.77 -3.41 15.57
C GLU A 222 10.61 -3.95 14.71
N PHE A 223 9.65 -3.10 14.32
CA PHE A 223 8.58 -3.51 13.40
C PHE A 223 9.12 -3.84 12.00
N CYS A 224 10.18 -3.16 11.54
CA CYS A 224 10.86 -3.51 10.29
C CYS A 224 11.57 -4.87 10.40
N GLU A 225 12.24 -5.14 11.52
CA GLU A 225 12.88 -6.45 11.76
C GLU A 225 11.85 -7.59 11.78
N ILE A 226 10.67 -7.34 12.36
CA ILE A 226 9.55 -8.28 12.33
C ILE A 226 9.12 -8.59 10.89
N ILE A 227 9.01 -7.57 10.02
CA ILE A 227 8.67 -7.77 8.60
C ILE A 227 9.75 -8.61 7.89
N GLU A 228 11.03 -8.34 8.14
CA GLU A 228 12.13 -9.12 7.55
C GLU A 228 12.09 -10.60 7.97
N LYS A 229 11.64 -10.87 9.20
CA LYS A 229 11.55 -12.22 9.78
C LYS A 229 10.32 -13.00 9.31
N TYR A 230 9.14 -12.35 9.35
CA TYR A 230 7.84 -13.00 9.15
C TYR A 230 7.17 -12.67 7.82
N GLY A 231 7.75 -11.76 7.04
CA GLY A 231 7.17 -11.23 5.80
C GLY A 231 6.29 -10.01 6.06
N GLN A 232 5.92 -9.31 4.99
CA GLN A 232 5.07 -8.11 5.04
C GLN A 232 3.60 -8.44 4.81
N PHE A 233 3.33 -9.32 3.84
CA PHE A 233 1.97 -9.60 3.38
C PHE A 233 1.66 -11.10 3.30
N ILE A 234 0.39 -11.47 3.47
CA ILE A 234 -0.12 -12.81 3.19
C ILE A 234 -1.17 -12.70 2.08
N PRO A 235 -1.05 -13.47 0.98
CA PRO A 235 -2.12 -13.57 -0.02
C PRO A 235 -3.26 -14.41 0.55
N THR A 236 -4.48 -13.88 0.52
CA THR A 236 -5.67 -14.56 1.08
C THR A 236 -6.47 -15.36 0.06
N GLU A 237 -6.11 -15.24 -1.22
CA GLU A 237 -6.61 -16.09 -2.29
C GLU A 237 -5.44 -16.53 -3.18
N VAL A 238 -5.37 -17.83 -3.48
CA VAL A 238 -4.30 -18.45 -4.24
C VAL A 238 -4.92 -19.36 -5.30
N ILE A 239 -4.50 -19.19 -6.56
CA ILE A 239 -4.90 -20.06 -7.66
C ILE A 239 -3.75 -21.02 -7.97
N LEU A 240 -4.09 -22.30 -8.03
CA LEU A 240 -3.17 -23.39 -8.34
C LEU A 240 -3.42 -23.91 -9.75
N GLY A 241 -2.36 -24.31 -10.43
CA GLY A 241 -2.45 -24.96 -11.73
C GLY A 241 -1.16 -24.88 -12.51
N GLY A 242 -1.27 -24.62 -13.81
CA GLY A 242 -0.13 -24.39 -14.69
C GLY A 242 -0.25 -23.05 -15.43
N LYS A 243 0.88 -22.36 -15.62
CA LYS A 243 0.98 -21.13 -16.38
C LYS A 243 2.22 -21.13 -17.27
N VAL A 244 2.08 -20.75 -18.54
CA VAL A 244 3.19 -20.64 -19.49
C VAL A 244 3.18 -19.31 -20.23
N TYR A 245 4.37 -18.76 -20.48
CA TYR A 245 4.56 -17.46 -21.13
C TYR A 245 5.42 -17.58 -22.38
N PHE A 246 5.04 -16.86 -23.42
CA PHE A 246 5.76 -16.77 -24.68
C PHE A 246 5.99 -15.32 -25.06
N ARG A 247 7.23 -14.99 -25.43
CA ARG A 247 7.55 -13.71 -26.03
C ARG A 247 7.27 -13.77 -27.52
N ASN A 248 6.52 -12.81 -28.02
CA ASN A 248 6.43 -12.57 -29.46
C ASN A 248 7.57 -11.63 -29.84
N VAL A 249 8.63 -12.16 -30.44
CA VAL A 249 9.65 -11.33 -31.07
C VAL A 249 9.16 -10.98 -32.46
N LYS A 250 8.94 -9.69 -32.71
CA LYS A 250 8.66 -9.21 -34.06
C LYS A 250 9.99 -9.15 -34.81
N SER A 251 10.18 -10.04 -35.78
CA SER A 251 11.34 -10.01 -36.67
C SER A 251 11.24 -8.77 -37.57
N THR A 252 11.85 -7.65 -37.17
CA THR A 252 12.04 -6.55 -38.11
C THR A 252 13.18 -6.95 -39.05
N THR A 253 12.84 -7.52 -40.20
CA THR A 253 13.76 -7.49 -41.34
C THR A 253 14.00 -6.02 -41.68
N GLU A 254 15.22 -5.54 -41.41
CA GLU A 254 15.71 -4.28 -41.94
C GLU A 254 15.48 -4.26 -43.46
N ASN A 255 14.99 -3.12 -43.94
CA ASN A 255 14.85 -2.71 -45.34
C ASN A 255 13.71 -3.37 -46.15
N SER A 256 12.54 -2.73 -46.12
CA SER A 256 12.05 -2.07 -47.34
C SER A 256 10.93 -1.09 -47.03
N VAL A 257 11.20 0.19 -47.33
CA VAL A 257 10.15 1.18 -47.55
C VAL A 257 9.28 0.66 -48.67
N ASN A 258 8.02 0.32 -48.38
CA ASN A 258 6.94 0.49 -49.34
C ASN A 258 5.59 0.63 -48.64
N LYS A 259 5.03 1.83 -48.81
CA LYS A 259 3.68 2.19 -48.41
C LYS A 259 2.68 1.20 -49.02
N SER A 260 1.88 0.55 -48.18
CA SER A 260 0.52 0.18 -48.59
C SER A 260 -0.45 0.44 -47.45
N LYS A 261 -1.52 1.15 -47.80
CA LYS A 261 -2.65 1.51 -46.95
C LYS A 261 -3.60 0.33 -46.80
N ASN A 262 -4.34 0.37 -45.69
CA ASN A 262 -5.61 -0.30 -45.39
C ASN A 262 -5.54 -1.69 -44.75
N GLY A 263 -6.34 -1.83 -43.68
CA GLY A 263 -6.90 -3.09 -43.23
C GLY A 263 -6.70 -3.37 -41.74
N SER A 264 -7.53 -2.77 -40.88
CA SER A 264 -7.80 -3.33 -39.55
C SER A 264 -8.52 -4.68 -39.73
N ALA A 265 -7.77 -5.78 -39.74
CA ALA A 265 -8.34 -7.11 -39.73
C ALA A 265 -8.15 -7.72 -38.34
N ASN A 266 -9.25 -7.78 -37.59
CA ASN A 266 -9.39 -8.69 -36.45
C ASN A 266 -9.11 -10.12 -36.96
N LEU A 267 -7.98 -10.70 -36.54
CA LEU A 267 -7.69 -12.11 -36.80
C LEU A 267 -7.95 -12.89 -35.52
N SER A 268 -9.13 -13.51 -35.48
CA SER A 268 -9.46 -14.62 -34.60
C SER A 268 -8.48 -15.78 -34.87
N ILE A 269 -7.61 -16.08 -33.91
CA ILE A 269 -6.70 -17.22 -33.97
C ILE A 269 -7.48 -18.46 -33.51
N GLY A 270 -7.83 -19.32 -34.47
CA GLY A 270 -8.44 -20.63 -34.21
C GLY A 270 -7.47 -21.65 -33.57
N PRO A 271 -7.98 -22.82 -33.15
CA PRO A 271 -7.21 -23.78 -32.35
C PRO A 271 -6.07 -24.42 -33.16
N LEU A 272 -4.90 -24.50 -32.52
CA LEU A 272 -3.73 -25.25 -32.98
C LEU A 272 -4.05 -26.75 -33.06
N ASN A 273 -4.51 -27.20 -34.22
CA ASN A 273 -4.49 -28.59 -34.63
C ASN A 273 -4.37 -28.66 -36.15
N ALA A 274 -3.14 -28.74 -36.66
CA ALA A 274 -2.89 -29.32 -37.96
C ALA A 274 -1.58 -30.11 -37.90
N LYS A 275 -1.70 -31.43 -37.79
CA LYS A 275 -0.66 -32.33 -38.27
C LYS A 275 -0.47 -32.03 -39.76
N MET A 276 0.69 -31.51 -40.15
CA MET A 276 1.10 -31.49 -41.56
C MET A 276 2.02 -32.68 -41.80
N GLU A 277 1.39 -33.79 -42.15
CA GLU A 277 2.06 -34.90 -42.83
C GLU A 277 2.14 -34.57 -44.33
N GLY A 278 3.35 -34.74 -44.88
CA GLY A 278 3.79 -34.58 -46.28
C GLY A 278 2.86 -34.01 -47.35
N ASN A 279 3.27 -32.91 -47.99
CA ASN A 279 3.86 -32.95 -49.34
C ASN A 279 4.31 -31.56 -49.81
N SER A 280 5.45 -31.56 -50.51
CA SER A 280 6.05 -30.41 -51.18
C SER A 280 5.11 -29.77 -52.20
N GLY A 281 4.95 -28.46 -52.12
CA GLY A 281 4.30 -27.66 -53.15
C GLY A 281 4.44 -26.18 -52.83
N ASP A 282 5.26 -25.49 -53.61
CA ASP A 282 5.59 -24.07 -53.50
C ASP A 282 4.35 -23.18 -53.29
N LEU A 283 4.24 -22.57 -52.11
CA LEU A 283 3.44 -21.36 -51.91
C LEU A 283 4.33 -20.28 -51.28
N LYS A 284 4.85 -19.41 -52.14
CA LYS A 284 5.43 -18.10 -51.81
C LYS A 284 4.35 -17.21 -51.16
N GLY A 285 4.08 -17.42 -49.88
CA GLY A 285 3.43 -16.45 -49.01
C GLY A 285 4.49 -15.85 -48.08
N LYS A 286 4.63 -14.52 -48.06
CA LYS A 286 5.39 -13.83 -47.01
C LYS A 286 4.63 -14.03 -45.69
N THR A 287 4.97 -15.07 -44.95
CA THR A 287 4.60 -15.17 -43.53
C THR A 287 5.68 -14.45 -42.74
N ASP A 288 5.31 -13.36 -42.08
CA ASP A 288 6.16 -12.78 -41.04
C ASP A 288 6.42 -13.87 -40.01
N PHE A 289 7.64 -14.41 -39.97
CA PHE A 289 8.00 -15.46 -39.03
C PHE A 289 8.04 -14.85 -37.62
N TYR A 290 7.01 -15.11 -36.84
CA TYR A 290 7.03 -14.91 -35.40
C TYR A 290 7.81 -16.06 -34.77
N SER A 291 9.00 -15.77 -34.23
CA SER A 291 9.67 -16.70 -33.31
C SER A 291 9.05 -16.51 -31.93
N PHE A 292 8.39 -17.56 -31.42
CA PHE A 292 7.90 -17.60 -30.05
C PHE A 292 9.03 -18.10 -29.15
N GLU A 293 9.54 -17.24 -28.27
CA GLU A 293 10.55 -17.63 -27.29
C GLU A 293 9.83 -17.97 -25.96
N LEU A 294 9.95 -19.21 -25.50
CA LEU A 294 9.42 -19.63 -24.20
C LEU A 294 10.11 -18.83 -23.10
N MET A 295 9.33 -18.05 -22.35
CA MET A 295 9.85 -17.15 -21.30
C MET A 295 9.88 -17.80 -19.92
N GLY A 296 8.97 -18.74 -19.64
CA GLY A 296 8.87 -19.41 -18.35
C GLY A 296 7.64 -20.30 -18.25
N ILE A 297 7.75 -21.32 -17.39
CA ILE A 297 6.70 -22.30 -17.07
C ILE A 297 6.57 -22.37 -15.55
N ILE A 298 5.33 -22.31 -15.05
CA ILE A 298 4.97 -22.49 -13.65
C ILE A 298 3.98 -23.63 -13.59
N GLY A 299 4.26 -24.66 -12.79
CA GLY A 299 3.44 -25.86 -12.73
C GLY A 299 3.44 -26.69 -14.02
N GLY A 300 3.05 -27.96 -13.87
CA GLY A 300 3.20 -28.98 -14.90
C GLY A 300 4.62 -29.55 -14.93
N SER A 301 4.80 -30.62 -15.69
CA SER A 301 6.13 -31.20 -15.92
C SER A 301 6.94 -30.30 -16.87
N PRO A 302 8.23 -30.09 -16.59
CA PRO A 302 9.12 -29.36 -17.50
C PRO A 302 9.22 -30.10 -18.85
N PRO A 303 9.40 -29.36 -19.96
CA PRO A 303 9.52 -29.98 -21.28
C PRO A 303 10.75 -30.90 -21.32
N ILE A 304 10.56 -32.10 -21.89
CA ILE A 304 11.61 -33.11 -22.05
C ILE A 304 12.45 -32.84 -23.32
N GLU A 305 11.89 -32.07 -24.27
CA GLU A 305 12.48 -31.73 -25.57
C GLU A 305 12.73 -30.21 -25.72
N GLU A 306 13.46 -29.79 -26.76
CA GLU A 306 13.77 -28.37 -27.04
C GLU A 306 12.53 -27.53 -27.40
N GLU A 307 11.43 -28.17 -27.85
CA GLU A 307 10.17 -27.51 -28.20
C GLU A 307 9.08 -27.75 -27.13
N PHE A 308 8.33 -26.69 -26.79
CA PHE A 308 7.24 -26.77 -25.82
C PHE A 308 6.00 -27.46 -26.39
N ASP A 309 5.62 -28.61 -25.84
CA ASP A 309 4.36 -29.31 -26.15
C ASP A 309 3.25 -28.94 -25.14
N GLU A 310 2.32 -28.07 -25.57
CA GLU A 310 1.15 -27.64 -24.77
C GLU A 310 0.26 -28.83 -24.35
N LYS A 311 0.14 -29.88 -25.17
CA LYS A 311 -0.70 -31.04 -24.84
C LYS A 311 -0.05 -31.91 -23.77
N ALA A 312 1.25 -32.17 -23.90
CA ALA A 312 2.00 -32.91 -22.88
C ALA A 312 2.02 -32.15 -21.55
N TRP A 313 2.24 -30.82 -21.60
CA TRP A 313 2.18 -29.97 -20.43
C TRP A 313 0.77 -29.95 -19.79
N ASN A 314 -0.29 -29.75 -20.56
CA ASN A 314 -1.66 -29.78 -20.03
C ASN A 314 -2.01 -31.15 -19.41
N LYS A 315 -1.58 -32.25 -20.05
CA LYS A 315 -1.75 -33.60 -19.51
C LYS A 315 -1.02 -33.79 -18.18
N SER A 316 0.17 -33.21 -18.03
CA SER A 316 0.89 -33.29 -16.74
C SER A 316 0.10 -32.66 -15.59
N LEU A 317 -0.71 -31.64 -15.86
CA LEU A 317 -1.58 -30.97 -14.89
C LEU A 317 -2.82 -31.81 -14.51
N GLU A 318 -3.00 -33.02 -15.03
CA GLU A 318 -3.96 -33.99 -14.46
C GLU A 318 -3.50 -34.47 -13.07
N ASP A 319 -2.18 -34.53 -12.83
CA ASP A 319 -1.60 -34.81 -11.53
C ASP A 319 -1.48 -33.52 -10.71
N TYR A 320 -2.17 -33.46 -9.57
CA TYR A 320 -2.17 -32.30 -8.69
C TYR A 320 -0.82 -32.01 -8.04
N GLN A 321 0.10 -32.98 -8.01
CA GLN A 321 1.45 -32.77 -7.52
C GLN A 321 2.26 -31.85 -8.43
N THR A 322 1.88 -31.77 -9.71
CA THR A 322 2.50 -30.86 -10.68
C THR A 322 1.92 -29.44 -10.61
N TRP A 323 0.81 -29.21 -9.89
CA TRP A 323 0.23 -27.88 -9.78
C TRP A 323 1.12 -26.98 -8.96
N ASP A 324 1.19 -25.71 -9.36
CA ASP A 324 1.95 -24.65 -8.70
C ASP A 324 1.09 -23.39 -8.50
N CYS A 325 1.57 -22.46 -7.67
CA CYS A 325 0.92 -21.18 -7.43
C CYS A 325 1.05 -20.28 -8.68
N ILE A 326 0.00 -20.22 -9.48
CA ILE A 326 -0.02 -19.46 -10.73
C ILE A 326 -0.56 -18.03 -10.55
N GLU A 327 -1.27 -17.78 -9.45
CA GLU A 327 -1.79 -16.46 -9.12
C GLU A 327 -1.98 -16.29 -7.60
N PHE A 328 -1.51 -15.17 -7.06
CA PHE A 328 -1.82 -14.68 -5.73
C PHE A 328 -2.74 -13.46 -5.82
N LYS A 329 -3.75 -13.42 -4.97
CA LYS A 329 -4.72 -12.33 -4.89
C LYS A 329 -4.93 -11.90 -3.43
N ASN A 330 -5.43 -10.68 -3.28
CA ASN A 330 -5.85 -10.11 -1.99
C ASN A 330 -4.76 -10.19 -0.91
N PHE A 331 -3.77 -9.29 -1.02
CA PHE A 331 -2.69 -9.18 -0.06
C PHE A 331 -3.16 -8.42 1.17
N ILE A 332 -2.94 -9.00 2.34
CA ILE A 332 -3.22 -8.36 3.62
C ILE A 332 -1.92 -8.25 4.39
N ASN A 333 -1.68 -7.11 5.02
CA ASN A 333 -0.50 -6.94 5.86
C ASN A 333 -0.58 -7.84 7.09
N ILE A 334 0.51 -8.49 7.46
CA ILE A 334 0.53 -9.45 8.59
C ILE A 334 0.08 -8.82 9.92
N PHE A 335 0.28 -7.52 10.12
CA PHE A 335 -0.16 -6.83 11.33
C PHE A 335 -1.68 -6.65 11.37
N GLN A 336 -2.37 -6.52 10.22
CA GLN A 336 -3.84 -6.43 10.16
C GLN A 336 -4.53 -7.73 10.59
N LEU A 337 -3.81 -8.85 10.51
CA LEU A 337 -4.26 -10.17 10.93
C LEU A 337 -4.11 -10.40 12.44
N LEU A 338 -3.50 -9.46 13.19
CA LEU A 338 -3.38 -9.55 14.65
C LEU A 338 -4.73 -9.41 15.36
N PRO A 339 -4.91 -10.03 16.55
CA PRO A 339 -6.02 -9.74 17.44
C PRO A 339 -6.19 -8.23 17.70
N ASN A 340 -7.44 -7.77 17.85
CA ASN A 340 -7.78 -6.34 17.85
C ASN A 340 -7.09 -5.53 18.96
N ASP A 341 -6.82 -6.14 20.12
CA ASP A 341 -6.06 -5.55 21.22
C ASP A 341 -4.61 -5.26 20.81
N ILE A 342 -3.92 -6.28 20.30
CA ILE A 342 -2.51 -6.17 19.88
C ILE A 342 -2.38 -5.27 18.65
N TYR A 343 -3.32 -5.36 17.71
CA TYR A 343 -3.37 -4.50 16.51
C TYR A 343 -3.41 -3.01 16.88
N LYS A 344 -4.29 -2.63 17.81
CA LYS A 344 -4.41 -1.24 18.26
C LYS A 344 -3.16 -0.76 18.99
N GLU A 345 -2.62 -1.58 19.89
CA GLU A 345 -1.37 -1.27 20.58
C GLU A 345 -0.19 -1.11 19.60
N ALA A 346 -0.14 -1.92 18.54
CA ALA A 346 0.87 -1.80 17.49
C ALA A 346 0.73 -0.49 16.71
N LEU A 347 -0.49 -0.10 16.29
CA LEU A 347 -0.73 1.19 15.63
C LEU A 347 -0.32 2.37 16.52
N GLU A 348 -0.71 2.33 17.80
CA GLU A 348 -0.36 3.38 18.77
C GLU A 348 1.16 3.46 18.98
N SER A 349 1.84 2.32 19.06
CA SER A 349 3.29 2.25 19.22
C SER A 349 4.07 2.77 18.01
N ILE A 350 3.59 2.50 16.79
CA ILE A 350 4.20 3.03 15.56
C ILE A 350 3.95 4.54 15.44
N GLY A 351 2.81 5.00 15.93
CA GLY A 351 2.40 6.41 15.92
C GLY A 351 1.77 6.85 14.60
N LYS A 352 1.33 8.11 14.56
CA LYS A 352 0.70 8.69 13.37
C LYS A 352 1.73 8.90 12.25
N LYS A 353 1.24 8.86 11.01
CA LYS A 353 2.00 9.09 9.78
C LYS A 353 1.30 10.14 8.93
N ILE A 354 2.04 10.73 7.98
CA ILE A 354 1.44 11.52 6.91
C ILE A 354 0.85 10.52 5.91
N LEU A 355 -0.47 10.31 5.98
CA LEU A 355 -1.16 9.33 5.14
C LEU A 355 -1.32 9.86 3.71
N ARG A 356 -1.55 11.16 3.57
CA ARG A 356 -1.81 11.79 2.28
C ARG A 356 -1.48 13.27 2.28
N THR A 357 -1.05 13.74 1.11
CA THR A 357 -0.95 15.15 0.78
C THR A 357 -1.77 15.43 -0.47
N ILE A 358 -2.58 16.48 -0.45
CA ILE A 358 -3.43 16.90 -1.56
C ILE A 358 -3.20 18.38 -1.85
N VAL A 359 -3.19 18.76 -3.12
CA VAL A 359 -3.21 20.16 -3.56
C VAL A 359 -4.49 20.38 -4.35
N LYS A 360 -5.27 21.38 -3.96
CA LYS A 360 -6.55 21.72 -4.59
C LYS A 360 -6.53 23.17 -5.08
N ASP A 361 -6.87 23.38 -6.35
CA ASP A 361 -7.13 24.71 -6.90
C ASP A 361 -8.51 25.20 -6.43
N TYR A 362 -8.61 26.48 -6.08
CA TYR A 362 -9.82 27.08 -5.51
C TYR A 362 -9.98 28.55 -5.89
N ASP A 363 -11.11 28.90 -6.47
CA ASP A 363 -11.46 30.29 -6.80
C ASP A 363 -12.09 30.98 -5.59
N TYR A 364 -11.32 31.85 -4.94
CA TYR A 364 -11.77 32.59 -3.77
C TYR A 364 -12.40 33.93 -4.15
N CYS A 365 -13.72 34.00 -4.08
CA CYS A 365 -14.50 35.23 -4.16
C CYS A 365 -14.38 36.12 -2.88
N LEU A 366 -13.73 37.28 -3.02
CA LEU A 366 -13.57 38.29 -1.97
C LEU A 366 -14.45 39.51 -2.29
N ASP A 367 -15.71 39.51 -1.83
CA ASP A 367 -16.69 40.57 -2.13
C ASP A 367 -16.91 41.59 -1.00
N ASN A 368 -16.47 41.26 0.21
CA ASN A 368 -16.61 42.06 1.42
C ASN A 368 -15.47 41.74 2.41
N PRO A 369 -15.05 42.72 3.25
CA PRO A 369 -13.88 42.59 4.13
C PRO A 369 -14.03 41.55 5.24
N GLU A 370 -15.27 41.20 5.57
CA GLU A 370 -15.63 40.23 6.61
C GLU A 370 -15.77 38.80 6.06
N ARG A 371 -15.59 38.61 4.75
CA ARG A 371 -15.89 37.33 4.11
C ARG A 371 -14.80 36.30 4.44
N TYR A 372 -15.27 35.16 4.92
CA TYR A 372 -14.55 33.90 4.95
C TYR A 372 -15.23 32.95 3.95
N GLN A 373 -14.53 31.89 3.55
CA GLN A 373 -15.14 30.79 2.80
C GLN A 373 -14.84 29.47 3.47
N ILE A 374 -15.84 28.60 3.49
CA ILE A 374 -15.71 27.24 4.02
C ILE A 374 -15.53 26.30 2.85
N VAL A 375 -14.35 25.70 2.76
CA VAL A 375 -14.02 24.69 1.79
C VAL A 375 -14.32 23.33 2.41
N LYS A 376 -15.32 22.63 1.84
CA LYS A 376 -15.63 21.25 2.23
C LYS A 376 -14.59 20.32 1.61
N LEU A 377 -14.15 19.33 2.39
CA LEU A 377 -13.20 18.32 1.92
C LEU A 377 -13.83 17.31 0.93
N MET A 378 -15.15 17.34 0.71
CA MET A 378 -15.86 16.39 -0.15
C MET A 378 -15.63 16.56 -1.66
N ASP A 379 -14.95 17.62 -2.13
CA ASP A 379 -14.58 17.72 -3.56
C ASP A 379 -13.20 17.08 -3.85
N ILE A 380 -12.68 16.28 -2.92
CA ILE A 380 -11.46 15.48 -3.06
C ILE A 380 -11.87 14.10 -3.62
N PRO A 381 -11.06 13.44 -4.46
CA PRO A 381 -11.37 12.10 -4.99
C PRO A 381 -11.83 11.09 -3.92
N ASP A 382 -12.77 10.20 -4.29
CA ASP A 382 -13.42 9.26 -3.36
C ASP A 382 -12.46 8.34 -2.60
N GLU A 383 -11.31 8.00 -3.19
CA GLU A 383 -10.28 7.19 -2.53
C GLU A 383 -9.65 7.90 -1.34
N ASP A 384 -9.35 9.19 -1.46
CA ASP A 384 -8.76 10.01 -0.39
C ASP A 384 -9.77 10.27 0.74
N LEU A 385 -11.07 10.38 0.39
CA LEU A 385 -12.14 10.53 1.37
C LEU A 385 -12.28 9.30 2.27
N LYS A 386 -12.05 8.09 1.75
CA LYS A 386 -12.09 6.86 2.57
C LYS A 386 -11.05 6.89 3.69
N ILE A 387 -9.84 7.40 3.40
CA ILE A 387 -8.76 7.52 4.38
C ILE A 387 -9.15 8.55 5.46
N ILE A 388 -9.63 9.73 5.05
CA ILE A 388 -9.98 10.82 5.99
C ILE A 388 -11.17 10.42 6.89
N LEU A 389 -12.14 9.67 6.36
CA LEU A 389 -13.34 9.26 7.09
C LEU A 389 -13.16 7.96 7.89
N ASN A 390 -12.01 7.30 7.79
CA ASN A 390 -11.72 6.10 8.56
C ASN A 390 -11.55 6.46 10.05
N LYS A 391 -12.43 5.92 10.88
CA LYS A 391 -12.41 6.15 12.34
C LYS A 391 -11.20 5.53 13.01
N ASP A 392 -10.73 4.38 12.54
CA ASP A 392 -9.58 3.67 13.11
C ASP A 392 -8.26 4.39 12.80
N ALA A 393 -8.23 5.16 11.71
CA ALA A 393 -7.09 6.00 11.37
C ALA A 393 -6.97 7.26 12.24
N ASP A 394 -8.02 7.64 12.98
CA ASP A 394 -8.08 8.85 13.83
C ASP A 394 -7.41 10.08 13.16
N CYS A 395 -7.93 10.44 11.99
CA CYS A 395 -7.30 11.45 11.14
C CYS A 395 -7.44 12.89 11.68
N ASP A 396 -6.35 13.64 11.55
CA ASP A 396 -6.25 15.07 11.74
C ASP A 396 -5.75 15.74 10.47
N ILE A 397 -6.14 17.00 10.27
CA ILE A 397 -5.93 17.73 9.01
C ILE A 397 -5.15 18.99 9.28
N PHE A 398 -4.13 19.21 8.47
CA PHE A 398 -3.39 20.46 8.37
C PHE A 398 -3.62 21.05 7.00
N ALA A 399 -3.67 22.38 6.92
CA ALA A 399 -3.91 23.09 5.67
C ALA A 399 -3.00 24.30 5.57
N THR A 400 -2.71 24.69 4.33
CA THR A 400 -1.98 25.91 3.99
C THR A 400 -2.49 26.46 2.66
N VAL A 401 -2.40 27.76 2.45
CA VAL A 401 -2.99 28.45 1.29
C VAL A 401 -1.95 29.30 0.61
N VAL A 402 -1.88 29.19 -0.72
CA VAL A 402 -1.07 30.05 -1.60
C VAL A 402 -1.98 30.82 -2.53
N ASP A 403 -1.74 32.12 -2.64
CA ASP A 403 -2.36 32.96 -3.64
C ASP A 403 -1.58 32.89 -4.96
N ASP A 404 -2.09 32.17 -5.95
CA ASP A 404 -1.46 31.98 -7.25
C ASP A 404 -1.63 33.21 -8.17
N ASP A 405 -2.48 34.16 -7.78
CA ASP A 405 -2.73 35.36 -8.57
C ASP A 405 -1.68 36.44 -8.29
N GLU A 406 -0.73 36.65 -9.20
CA GLU A 406 0.25 37.74 -9.08
C GLU A 406 -0.39 39.15 -9.06
N THR A 407 -1.60 39.29 -9.59
CA THR A 407 -2.32 40.56 -9.70
C THR A 407 -3.10 40.96 -8.44
N SER A 408 -3.33 40.04 -7.50
CA SER A 408 -3.99 40.25 -6.20
C SER A 408 -3.14 41.07 -5.21
N LYS A 409 -2.74 42.29 -5.58
CA LYS A 409 -1.93 43.14 -4.72
C LYS A 409 -2.72 43.44 -3.42
N LYS A 410 -2.12 43.11 -2.27
CA LYS A 410 -2.51 43.51 -0.89
C LYS A 410 -3.51 42.62 -0.12
N VAL A 411 -3.98 41.51 -0.68
CA VAL A 411 -4.76 40.51 0.07
C VAL A 411 -3.81 39.55 0.80
N PHE A 412 -4.21 39.10 1.99
CA PHE A 412 -3.53 38.10 2.80
C PHE A 412 -4.51 36.96 3.04
N PHE A 413 -4.03 35.71 3.01
CA PHE A 413 -4.86 34.55 3.28
C PHE A 413 -4.37 33.79 4.50
N ASN A 414 -5.32 33.40 5.35
CA ASN A 414 -5.09 32.48 6.47
C ASN A 414 -6.11 31.35 6.39
N CYS A 415 -5.74 30.16 6.86
CA CYS A 415 -6.65 29.03 6.99
C CYS A 415 -6.70 28.46 8.40
N GLN A 416 -7.89 28.01 8.78
CA GLN A 416 -8.18 27.35 10.06
C GLN A 416 -8.99 26.09 9.79
N ILE A 417 -8.97 25.13 10.71
CA ILE A 417 -9.74 23.88 10.58
C ILE A 417 -11.01 23.98 11.42
N LEU A 418 -12.14 23.61 10.82
CA LEU A 418 -13.40 23.40 11.53
C LEU A 418 -13.63 21.90 11.68
N LYS A 419 -13.56 21.39 12.92
CA LYS A 419 -13.80 19.98 13.26
C LYS A 419 -14.94 19.91 14.28
N ASN A 420 -16.16 19.71 13.78
CA ASN A 420 -17.32 19.46 14.63
C ASN A 420 -17.45 17.95 14.88
N PRO A 421 -17.69 17.48 16.12
CA PRO A 421 -17.80 16.06 16.44
C PRO A 421 -18.74 15.25 15.53
N ASN A 422 -19.80 15.88 15.01
CA ASN A 422 -20.83 15.22 14.21
C ASN A 422 -20.82 15.62 12.73
N ALA A 423 -19.82 16.38 12.28
CA ALA A 423 -19.75 16.84 10.89
C ALA A 423 -18.38 16.59 10.27
N LYS A 424 -18.35 16.54 8.94
CA LYS A 424 -17.10 16.40 8.19
C LYS A 424 -16.20 17.62 8.43
N PRO A 425 -14.89 17.41 8.59
CA PRO A 425 -13.97 18.53 8.77
C PRO A 425 -14.00 19.44 7.55
N CYS A 426 -13.82 20.74 7.79
CA CYS A 426 -13.80 21.77 6.75
C CYS A 426 -12.62 22.71 6.96
N ILE A 427 -12.18 23.37 5.90
CA ILE A 427 -11.14 24.40 5.95
C ILE A 427 -11.82 25.76 5.84
N ILE A 428 -11.60 26.64 6.82
CA ILE A 428 -12.06 28.03 6.78
C ILE A 428 -10.92 28.88 6.23
N ILE A 429 -11.17 29.64 5.17
CA ILE A 429 -10.19 30.54 4.55
C ILE A 429 -10.63 31.99 4.73
N HIS A 430 -9.80 32.78 5.40
CA HIS A 430 -9.99 34.22 5.57
C HIS A 430 -9.11 34.99 4.59
N GLY A 431 -9.72 35.91 3.83
CA GLY A 431 -9.03 36.86 2.98
C GLY A 431 -9.03 38.26 3.61
N ILE A 432 -7.88 38.76 4.02
CA ILE A 432 -7.77 40.08 4.67
C ILE A 432 -7.12 41.08 3.71
N GLN A 433 -7.89 42.08 3.30
CA GLN A 433 -7.40 43.18 2.45
C GLN A 433 -6.96 44.37 3.31
N LYS A 434 -5.70 44.82 3.15
CA LYS A 434 -5.20 46.01 3.86
C LYS A 434 -5.76 47.30 3.26
N GLU A 435 -6.52 48.06 4.03
CA GLU A 435 -6.92 49.44 3.69
C GLU A 435 -5.74 50.41 3.97
N LEU A 436 -5.36 51.21 2.97
CA LEU A 436 -4.41 52.32 3.16
C LEU A 436 -5.20 53.62 3.22
N LYS A 437 -5.07 54.34 4.33
CA LYS A 437 -5.82 55.59 4.59
C LYS A 437 -5.36 56.79 3.76
N GLU A 438 -4.24 56.73 3.05
CA GLU A 438 -3.66 57.96 2.48
C GLU A 438 -4.40 58.49 1.25
N PHE A 439 -5.14 57.65 0.53
CA PHE A 439 -6.10 58.09 -0.48
C PHE A 439 -7.25 57.09 -0.50
N GLN A 440 -8.46 57.55 -0.20
CA GLN A 440 -9.73 56.81 -0.24
C GLN A 440 -9.72 55.71 -1.33
N LYS A 441 -9.36 54.48 -0.97
CA LYS A 441 -9.51 53.32 -1.84
C LYS A 441 -10.54 52.41 -1.20
N GLU A 442 -11.71 52.36 -1.83
CA GLU A 442 -12.78 51.44 -1.50
C GLU A 442 -12.29 49.99 -1.54
N PHE A 443 -12.91 49.14 -0.72
CA PHE A 443 -12.71 47.69 -0.77
C PHE A 443 -12.85 47.19 -2.21
N GLN A 444 -11.92 46.33 -2.64
CA GLN A 444 -11.85 45.91 -4.03
C GLN A 444 -12.31 44.46 -4.17
N LYS A 445 -13.54 44.31 -4.63
CA LYS A 445 -14.11 43.00 -4.96
C LYS A 445 -13.26 42.31 -6.02
N ARG A 446 -12.91 41.04 -5.80
CA ARG A 446 -12.12 40.25 -6.74
C ARG A 446 -12.28 38.76 -6.51
N ILE A 447 -11.89 37.99 -7.52
CA ILE A 447 -11.68 36.55 -7.40
C ILE A 447 -10.16 36.32 -7.34
N CYS A 448 -9.68 35.70 -6.26
CA CYS A 448 -8.29 35.28 -6.13
C CYS A 448 -8.18 33.79 -6.42
N LYS A 449 -7.21 33.40 -7.26
CA LYS A 449 -6.92 31.99 -7.52
C LYS A 449 -6.04 31.46 -6.42
N LEU A 450 -6.55 30.52 -5.62
CA LEU A 450 -5.82 29.93 -4.50
C LEU A 450 -5.44 28.49 -4.80
N LYS A 451 -4.31 28.07 -4.26
CA LYS A 451 -3.93 26.67 -4.10
C LYS A 451 -3.97 26.31 -2.63
N ILE A 452 -4.76 25.32 -2.27
CA ILE A 452 -4.91 24.82 -0.91
C ILE A 452 -4.10 23.53 -0.81
N GLY A 453 -3.04 23.56 -0.01
CA GLY A 453 -2.32 22.36 0.41
C GLY A 453 -3.03 21.75 1.61
N ILE A 454 -3.30 20.45 1.55
CA ILE A 454 -3.97 19.69 2.61
C ILE A 454 -3.08 18.51 2.96
N MET A 455 -2.80 18.33 4.26
CA MET A 455 -2.01 17.23 4.80
C MET A 455 -2.89 16.45 5.77
N VAL A 456 -3.05 15.17 5.51
CA VAL A 456 -3.84 14.24 6.33
C VAL A 456 -2.87 13.40 7.14
N ILE A 457 -3.04 13.44 8.46
CA ILE A 457 -2.20 12.75 9.44
C ILE A 457 -3.09 11.80 10.22
N GLY A 458 -2.68 10.54 10.37
CA GLY A 458 -3.46 9.54 11.07
C GLY A 458 -2.64 8.27 11.32
N TYR A 459 -3.23 7.31 12.01
CA TYR A 459 -2.68 5.96 12.10
C TYR A 459 -2.77 5.27 10.74
N ASP A 460 -1.67 4.63 10.37
CA ASP A 460 -1.57 3.87 9.13
C ASP A 460 -2.18 2.47 9.32
N VAL A 461 -3.50 2.40 9.17
CA VAL A 461 -4.30 1.19 9.40
C VAL A 461 -3.94 0.02 8.47
N ASP A 462 -3.32 0.32 7.33
CA ASP A 462 -2.88 -0.63 6.31
C ASP A 462 -1.38 -0.96 6.40
N PHE A 463 -0.65 -0.26 7.28
CA PHE A 463 0.80 -0.36 7.46
C PHE A 463 1.60 -0.16 6.15
N SER A 464 1.07 0.64 5.23
CA SER A 464 1.70 0.96 3.95
C SER A 464 3.00 1.76 4.10
N PHE A 465 3.17 2.49 5.22
CA PHE A 465 4.30 3.38 5.51
C PHE A 465 5.20 2.85 6.62
N ILE A 466 5.13 1.55 6.95
CA ILE A 466 5.89 0.95 8.06
C ILE A 466 7.42 1.10 7.91
N HIS A 467 7.92 1.03 6.67
CA HIS A 467 9.34 1.26 6.34
C HIS A 467 9.74 2.74 6.32
N SER A 468 8.81 3.67 6.51
CA SER A 468 9.12 5.09 6.62
C SER A 468 9.69 5.41 8.00
N ASN A 469 10.93 5.89 8.01
CA ASN A 469 11.61 6.39 9.22
C ASN A 469 11.04 7.74 9.71
N ILE A 470 10.13 8.34 8.93
CA ILE A 470 9.45 9.59 9.29
C ILE A 470 8.42 9.26 10.36
N SER A 471 8.58 9.82 11.56
CA SER A 471 7.57 9.74 12.62
C SER A 471 6.88 11.09 12.80
N VAL A 472 5.58 11.05 13.10
CA VAL A 472 4.76 12.23 13.32
C VAL A 472 4.21 12.19 14.74
N GLU A 473 4.55 13.21 15.51
CA GLU A 473 4.00 13.43 16.84
C GLU A 473 2.99 14.56 16.78
N LEU A 474 1.76 14.30 17.23
CA LEU A 474 0.71 15.29 17.35
C LEU A 474 0.59 15.72 18.80
N ILE A 475 0.68 17.03 19.04
CA ILE A 475 0.53 17.62 20.35
C ILE A 475 -0.64 18.60 20.34
N ASN A 476 -1.58 18.42 21.25
CA ASN A 476 -2.76 19.26 21.41
C ASN A 476 -2.68 20.09 22.69
N ASN A 477 -3.21 21.33 22.64
CA ASN A 477 -3.46 22.17 23.82
C ASN A 477 -2.27 22.42 24.77
N THR A 478 -1.05 22.28 24.27
CA THR A 478 0.17 22.65 24.98
C THR A 478 0.72 23.91 24.35
N TYR A 479 0.98 24.95 25.16
CA TYR A 479 1.47 26.26 24.69
C TYR A 479 2.96 26.46 24.94
N SER A 480 3.66 25.47 25.47
CA SER A 480 5.09 25.50 25.77
C SER A 480 5.73 24.11 25.61
N PHE A 481 6.85 24.01 24.90
CA PHE A 481 7.58 22.77 24.69
C PHE A 481 9.06 22.95 24.97
N LYS A 482 9.74 21.88 25.38
CA LYS A 482 11.20 21.88 25.48
C LYS A 482 11.84 21.98 24.09
N ASP A 483 12.89 22.78 23.96
CA ASP A 483 13.64 22.96 22.71
C ASP A 483 14.16 21.63 22.14
N GLU A 484 14.48 20.65 22.98
CA GLU A 484 14.92 19.30 22.55
C GLU A 484 13.91 18.56 21.66
N LEU A 485 12.60 18.81 21.79
CA LEU A 485 11.58 18.18 20.94
C LEU A 485 11.57 18.75 19.51
N ILE A 486 12.02 20.00 19.35
CA ILE A 486 11.83 20.81 18.14
C ILE A 486 13.17 21.16 17.47
N ALA A 487 14.26 21.20 18.22
CA ALA A 487 15.61 21.45 17.72
C ALA A 487 16.00 20.32 16.77
N ASN A 488 15.96 20.62 15.46
CA ASN A 488 16.24 19.74 14.31
C ASN A 488 15.04 18.98 13.73
N ASN A 489 13.83 19.14 14.28
CA ASN A 489 12.61 18.58 13.71
C ASN A 489 11.80 19.65 12.98
N PHE A 490 11.03 19.24 11.98
CA PHE A 490 10.09 20.14 11.31
C PHE A 490 8.78 20.17 12.10
N PHE A 491 8.20 21.35 12.32
CA PHE A 491 6.96 21.47 13.09
C PHE A 491 6.00 22.48 12.49
N LEU A 492 4.70 22.22 12.64
CA LEU A 492 3.62 23.08 12.17
C LEU A 492 2.55 23.21 13.22
N GLY A 493 1.88 24.36 13.24
CA GLY A 493 0.70 24.60 14.05
C GLY A 493 -0.53 24.81 13.18
N ILE A 494 -1.71 24.49 13.69
CA ILE A 494 -2.97 24.95 13.09
C ILE A 494 -4.06 25.11 14.16
N PRO A 495 -4.83 26.21 14.14
CA PRO A 495 -6.00 26.34 15.00
C PRO A 495 -7.15 25.47 14.50
N VAL A 496 -7.74 24.70 15.41
CA VAL A 496 -8.90 23.84 15.18
C VAL A 496 -10.08 24.32 16.02
N LEU A 497 -11.17 24.70 15.35
CA LEU A 497 -12.40 25.16 15.99
C LEU A 497 -13.43 24.03 16.10
N ASP A 498 -14.10 23.96 17.26
CA ASP A 498 -15.26 23.09 17.50
C ASP A 498 -16.58 23.74 17.01
N ASN A 499 -16.62 25.07 16.98
CA ASN A 499 -17.77 25.86 16.57
C ASN A 499 -17.38 27.09 15.74
N PHE A 500 -18.19 27.40 14.73
CA PHE A 500 -18.03 28.58 13.89
C PHE A 500 -19.40 29.24 13.68
N ASN A 501 -19.58 30.43 14.24
CA ASN A 501 -20.86 31.13 14.33
C ASN A 501 -20.70 32.65 14.14
N HIS A 502 -21.79 33.38 14.31
CA HIS A 502 -21.84 34.84 14.15
C HIS A 502 -20.93 35.62 15.12
N LEU A 503 -20.36 35.00 16.17
CA LEU A 503 -19.47 35.67 17.12
C LEU A 503 -18.00 35.58 16.74
N ASN A 504 -17.62 34.60 15.91
CA ASN A 504 -16.22 34.34 15.57
C ASN A 504 -15.93 34.32 14.06
N TYR A 505 -16.92 34.56 13.20
CA TYR A 505 -16.73 34.50 11.75
C TYR A 505 -15.77 35.56 11.18
N SER A 506 -15.75 36.75 11.80
CA SER A 506 -14.86 37.85 11.44
C SER A 506 -13.49 37.73 12.11
N ILE A 507 -13.27 36.70 12.93
CA ILE A 507 -12.06 36.50 13.71
C ILE A 507 -11.13 35.51 12.99
N THR A 508 -9.97 36.01 12.58
CA THR A 508 -8.86 35.18 12.09
C THR A 508 -7.89 34.88 13.23
N ILE A 509 -7.64 33.60 13.50
CA ILE A 509 -6.65 33.18 14.51
C ILE A 509 -5.28 33.06 13.84
N GLY A 510 -4.30 33.76 14.39
CA GLY A 510 -2.89 33.63 14.06
C GLY A 510 -2.10 33.08 15.24
N TYR A 511 -0.89 32.65 14.99
CA TYR A 511 0.00 32.14 16.01
C TYR A 511 1.45 32.40 15.62
N ASN A 512 2.30 32.57 16.62
CA ASN A 512 3.74 32.65 16.48
C ASN A 512 4.37 31.64 17.43
N PHE A 513 5.38 30.90 16.97
CA PHE A 513 6.26 30.17 17.87
C PHE A 513 7.42 31.06 18.29
N ARG A 514 7.83 31.01 19.54
CA ARG A 514 8.92 31.83 20.09
C ARG A 514 9.84 30.97 20.92
N LYS A 515 11.14 31.10 20.68
CA LYS A 515 12.16 30.43 21.49
C LYS A 515 12.57 31.34 22.66
N LEU A 516 12.34 30.87 23.89
CA LEU A 516 12.69 31.54 25.14
C LEU A 516 13.39 30.54 26.07
N ASN A 517 14.62 30.81 26.53
CA ASN A 517 15.32 29.99 27.53
C ASN A 517 15.29 28.47 27.25
N ASN A 518 15.55 28.05 26.01
CA ASN A 518 15.47 26.64 25.56
C ASN A 518 14.06 26.02 25.65
N GLU A 519 13.02 26.83 25.54
CA GLU A 519 11.64 26.39 25.35
C GLU A 519 11.01 27.11 24.14
N PHE A 520 10.13 26.42 23.44
CA PHE A 520 9.26 27.00 22.42
C PHE A 520 7.90 27.30 23.02
N ILE A 521 7.51 28.56 22.99
CA ILE A 521 6.21 29.04 23.44
C ILE A 521 5.35 29.35 22.21
N ILE A 522 4.09 28.94 22.24
CA ILE A 522 3.08 29.32 21.25
C ILE A 522 2.32 30.53 21.79
N GLU A 523 2.36 31.63 21.06
CA GLU A 523 1.60 32.83 21.36
C GLU A 523 0.49 33.01 20.32
N PRO A 524 -0.72 32.47 20.55
CA PRO A 524 -1.85 32.71 19.67
C PRO A 524 -2.31 34.17 19.79
N PHE A 525 -2.86 34.70 18.71
CA PHE A 525 -3.48 36.02 18.66
C PHE A 525 -4.66 35.98 17.70
N SER A 526 -5.56 36.95 17.82
CA SER A 526 -6.65 37.08 16.86
C SER A 526 -6.63 38.42 16.16
N TYR A 527 -7.12 38.43 14.92
CA TYR A 527 -7.39 39.62 14.15
C TYR A 527 -8.86 39.65 13.79
N CYS A 528 -9.56 40.72 14.16
CA CYS A 528 -10.95 40.93 13.77
C CYS A 528 -11.00 41.81 12.51
N SER A 529 -11.58 41.26 11.43
CA SER A 529 -11.74 41.97 10.17
C SER A 529 -12.74 43.13 10.24
N GLU A 530 -13.75 43.06 11.12
CA GLU A 530 -14.72 44.14 11.33
C GLU A 530 -14.06 45.37 11.99
N SER A 531 -13.34 45.15 13.08
CA SER A 531 -12.68 46.24 13.82
C SER A 531 -11.32 46.65 13.23
N ASN A 532 -10.79 45.86 12.29
CA ASN A 532 -9.45 45.98 11.72
C ASN A 532 -8.36 46.10 12.80
N SER A 533 -8.43 45.24 13.82
CA SER A 533 -7.53 45.28 14.97
C SER A 533 -7.20 43.90 15.53
N TYR A 534 -6.04 43.80 16.18
CA TYR A 534 -5.64 42.62 16.94
C TYR A 534 -6.33 42.59 18.31
N HIS A 535 -6.78 41.40 18.72
CA HIS A 535 -7.27 41.12 20.07
C HIS A 535 -6.43 39.97 20.67
N PHE A 536 -5.98 40.15 21.91
CA PHE A 536 -5.04 39.25 22.58
C PHE A 536 -5.61 38.56 23.84
N SER A 537 -6.71 39.08 24.39
CA SER A 537 -7.35 38.60 25.63
C SER A 537 -8.63 37.81 25.39
N ASP A 538 -9.34 38.09 24.28
CA ASP A 538 -10.68 37.56 23.99
C ASP A 538 -10.64 36.66 22.75
N LEU A 539 -9.85 35.59 22.82
CA LEU A 539 -9.78 34.61 21.73
C LEU A 539 -11.04 33.73 21.73
N PRO A 540 -11.58 33.38 20.55
CA PRO A 540 -12.63 32.36 20.47
C PRO A 540 -12.14 31.06 21.07
N LYS A 541 -13.04 30.16 21.45
CA LYS A 541 -12.65 28.82 21.90
C LYS A 541 -12.11 28.03 20.71
N PHE A 542 -10.87 27.56 20.81
CA PHE A 542 -10.24 26.68 19.83
C PHE A 542 -9.25 25.75 20.52
N THR A 543 -8.87 24.69 19.82
CA THR A 543 -7.79 23.81 20.20
C THR A 543 -6.62 24.03 19.25
N PHE A 544 -5.42 24.20 19.78
CA PHE A 544 -4.22 24.36 18.95
C PHE A 544 -3.57 23.01 18.74
N TYR A 545 -3.45 22.59 17.48
CA TYR A 545 -2.74 21.38 17.10
C TYR A 545 -1.35 21.73 16.60
N THR A 546 -0.34 21.11 17.20
CA THR A 546 1.05 21.18 16.75
C THR A 546 1.49 19.81 16.30
N ILE A 547 2.03 19.70 15.09
CA ILE A 547 2.71 18.48 14.65
C ILE A 547 4.21 18.68 14.68
N VAL A 548 4.92 17.62 15.05
CA VAL A 548 6.37 17.52 14.97
C VAL A 548 6.70 16.31 14.10
N ILE A 549 7.39 16.56 13.00
CA ILE A 549 7.83 15.55 12.04
C ILE A 549 9.33 15.32 12.27
N LYS A 550 9.69 14.11 12.70
CA LYS A 550 11.06 13.71 13.03
C LYS A 550 11.72 12.95 11.88
N ASN A 551 13.06 12.88 11.91
CA ASN A 551 13.89 12.17 10.93
C ASN A 551 13.66 12.62 9.48
N TYR A 552 13.28 13.88 9.30
CA TYR A 552 12.98 14.42 7.99
C TYR A 552 14.26 14.94 7.31
N SER A 553 14.70 14.27 6.24
CA SER A 553 15.96 14.60 5.56
C SER A 553 15.86 15.71 4.52
N SER A 554 14.65 16.18 4.17
CA SER A 554 14.41 17.21 3.13
C SER A 554 13.87 18.52 3.71
N ILE A 555 14.55 19.06 4.72
CA ILE A 555 14.35 20.47 5.10
C ILE A 555 14.94 21.33 3.97
N TYR A 556 14.08 21.98 3.20
CA TYR A 556 14.51 23.07 2.33
C TYR A 556 15.10 24.15 3.26
N GLY A 557 16.37 24.49 3.04
CA GLY A 557 17.28 25.28 3.88
C GLY A 557 16.68 26.17 4.98
N SER A 558 17.33 26.21 6.14
CA SER A 558 16.97 27.17 7.19
C SER A 558 17.28 28.60 6.73
N HIS A 559 16.25 29.45 6.69
CA HIS A 559 16.37 30.86 6.32
C HIS A 559 16.17 31.74 7.56
N THR A 560 16.91 32.84 7.63
CA THR A 560 16.68 33.88 8.65
C THR A 560 16.16 35.13 7.95
N LEU A 561 15.00 35.62 8.37
CA LEU A 561 14.46 36.92 7.95
C LEU A 561 14.63 37.94 9.06
N GLU A 562 14.85 39.19 8.68
CA GLU A 562 14.84 40.32 9.60
C GLU A 562 13.54 41.11 9.45
N TYR A 563 12.72 41.18 10.50
CA TYR A 563 11.54 42.04 10.51
C TYR A 563 11.86 43.36 11.23
N PRO A 564 11.46 44.55 10.73
CA PRO A 564 10.49 44.82 9.65
C PRO A 564 11.10 45.03 8.26
N LYS A 565 12.35 44.59 7.98
CA LYS A 565 12.83 44.61 6.59
C LYS A 565 11.92 43.72 5.74
N ILE A 566 11.59 44.17 4.54
CA ILE A 566 10.74 43.41 3.60
C ILE A 566 11.62 42.33 2.97
N ASP A 567 12.00 41.34 3.78
CA ASP A 567 12.69 40.16 3.29
C ASP A 567 11.62 39.19 2.76
N GLU A 568 11.73 38.85 1.46
CA GLU A 568 10.91 37.83 0.80
C GLU A 568 11.76 36.62 0.43
N ILE A 569 11.24 35.41 0.62
CA ILE A 569 11.86 34.17 0.13
C ILE A 569 11.19 33.80 -1.17
N LYS A 570 11.97 33.52 -2.22
CA LYS A 570 11.49 33.08 -3.53
C LYS A 570 11.76 31.59 -3.75
N PHE A 571 10.84 30.92 -4.43
CA PHE A 571 10.87 29.49 -4.76
C PHE A 571 10.86 29.28 -6.27
N SER A 572 11.12 28.04 -6.68
CA SER A 572 11.09 27.61 -8.09
C SER A 572 9.71 27.21 -8.58
N ASP A 573 8.75 27.04 -7.66
CA ASP A 573 7.40 26.57 -7.99
C ASP A 573 6.35 27.27 -7.11
N LYS A 574 5.09 27.14 -7.54
CA LYS A 574 3.91 27.78 -6.94
C LYS A 574 3.11 26.83 -6.03
N ASN A 575 3.68 25.70 -5.66
CA ASN A 575 2.97 24.72 -4.84
C ASN A 575 2.90 25.20 -3.38
N PRO A 576 1.80 24.90 -2.67
CA PRO A 576 1.68 25.17 -1.26
C PRO A 576 2.84 24.62 -0.43
N LYS A 577 3.51 25.51 0.30
CA LYS A 577 4.57 25.14 1.24
C LYS A 577 4.02 25.11 2.65
N TYR A 578 4.46 24.14 3.43
CA TYR A 578 4.27 24.15 4.87
C TYR A 578 5.47 24.82 5.52
N ILE A 579 5.22 25.85 6.31
CA ILE A 579 6.27 26.73 6.83
C ILE A 579 6.32 26.61 8.33
N SER A 580 7.46 26.13 8.84
CA SER A 580 7.80 26.13 10.25
C SER A 580 8.53 27.44 10.56
N MET A 581 7.99 28.24 11.47
CA MET A 581 8.52 29.56 11.78
C MET A 581 8.64 29.76 13.28
N TYR A 582 9.76 30.32 13.75
CA TYR A 582 9.87 30.80 15.12
C TYR A 582 10.71 32.07 15.28
N PHE A 583 10.39 32.85 16.30
CA PHE A 583 11.11 34.05 16.70
C PHE A 583 12.27 33.67 17.65
N SER A 584 13.48 34.14 17.37
CA SER A 584 14.65 33.91 18.23
C SER A 584 14.80 35.03 19.26
N GLU A 585 14.81 34.70 20.55
CA GLU A 585 15.37 35.50 21.65
C GLU A 585 14.97 36.99 21.68
N ALA A 586 13.68 37.30 21.52
CA ALA A 586 13.15 38.64 21.78
C ALA A 586 12.46 38.69 23.15
N ASN A 587 12.55 39.80 23.88
CA ASN A 587 11.81 40.02 25.15
C ASN A 587 10.37 40.52 24.94
N SER A 588 10.04 40.92 23.71
CA SER A 588 8.74 41.44 23.29
C SER A 588 8.38 40.86 21.93
N TYR A 589 7.08 40.78 21.59
CA TYR A 589 6.63 40.20 20.33
C TYR A 589 5.63 41.09 19.61
N LEU A 590 5.67 41.05 18.28
CA LEU A 590 4.67 41.64 17.39
C LEU A 590 3.95 40.49 16.67
N PRO A 591 2.60 40.45 16.65
CA PRO A 591 1.87 39.41 15.94
C PRO A 591 2.11 39.52 14.44
N VAL A 592 2.46 38.44 13.77
CA VAL A 592 2.80 38.44 12.34
C VAL A 592 2.14 37.23 11.71
N PHE A 593 1.58 37.41 10.52
CA PHE A 593 1.12 36.30 9.71
C PHE A 593 2.16 35.95 8.64
N VAL A 594 2.30 34.66 8.36
CA VAL A 594 3.02 34.15 7.20
C VAL A 594 2.07 34.19 6.01
N ASN A 595 2.49 34.80 4.90
CA ASN A 595 1.71 34.83 3.67
C ASN A 595 2.48 34.19 2.52
N GLN A 596 1.77 33.38 1.73
CA GLN A 596 2.32 32.75 0.53
C GLN A 596 1.62 33.27 -0.71
N LYS A 597 2.42 33.70 -1.68
CA LYS A 597 1.90 34.27 -2.92
C LYS A 597 2.79 33.90 -4.09
N SER A 598 2.21 33.22 -5.09
CA SER A 598 2.91 32.65 -6.24
C SER A 598 4.13 31.89 -5.70
N GLU A 599 5.32 32.23 -6.16
CA GLU A 599 6.59 31.61 -5.76
C GLU A 599 7.22 32.30 -4.55
N LYS A 600 6.45 33.01 -3.69
CA LYS A 600 7.01 33.85 -2.64
C LYS A 600 6.40 33.61 -1.26
N VAL A 601 7.24 33.68 -0.25
CA VAL A 601 6.85 33.69 1.17
C VAL A 601 7.35 34.98 1.80
N TYR A 602 6.48 35.67 2.53
CA TYR A 602 6.84 36.87 3.27
C TYR A 602 5.98 37.03 4.52
N LEU A 603 6.46 37.88 5.42
CA LEU A 603 5.84 38.14 6.71
C LEU A 603 5.03 39.43 6.68
N LYS A 604 3.86 39.41 7.31
CA LYS A 604 2.95 40.56 7.32
C LYS A 604 2.35 40.82 8.69
N HIS A 605 2.55 42.03 9.18
CA HIS A 605 1.83 42.58 10.33
C HIS A 605 0.67 43.44 9.86
N ILE A 606 -0.54 43.16 10.36
CA ILE A 606 -1.79 43.78 9.93
C ILE A 606 -2.32 44.63 11.09
N CYS A 607 -1.69 45.77 11.35
CA CYS A 607 -2.07 46.70 12.42
C CYS A 607 -2.12 48.12 11.91
N ASN A 608 -3.14 48.88 12.32
CA ASN A 608 -3.10 50.32 12.23
C ASN A 608 -2.33 50.87 13.44
N LYS A 609 -1.14 51.45 13.22
CA LYS A 609 -0.26 51.99 14.28
C LYS A 609 -0.99 52.93 15.25
N SER A 610 -2.04 53.62 14.78
CA SER A 610 -2.85 54.54 15.60
C SER A 610 -3.77 53.87 16.64
N LYS A 611 -4.08 52.57 16.50
CA LYS A 611 -5.07 51.87 17.35
C LYS A 611 -4.48 50.79 18.27
N CYS A 612 -3.18 50.50 18.20
CA CYS A 612 -2.59 49.41 18.97
C CYS A 612 -1.33 49.85 19.73
N LYS A 613 -1.39 49.76 21.07
CA LYS A 613 -0.30 50.11 21.99
C LYS A 613 0.96 49.27 21.83
N LYS A 614 0.86 48.04 21.29
CA LYS A 614 2.05 47.21 20.96
C LYS A 614 2.74 47.64 19.66
N CYS A 615 1.99 48.23 18.71
CA CYS A 615 2.50 48.65 17.40
C CYS A 615 3.29 49.98 17.42
N THR A 616 3.35 50.67 18.57
CA THR A 616 4.10 51.92 18.77
C THR A 616 5.55 51.70 19.19
N GLN A 617 5.96 50.46 19.48
CA GLN A 617 7.34 50.11 19.79
C GLN A 617 8.11 49.79 18.50
N GLU A 618 9.27 50.41 18.28
CA GLU A 618 10.18 50.03 17.18
C GLU A 618 10.93 48.75 17.56
N LEU A 619 10.41 47.61 17.11
CA LEU A 619 10.98 46.31 17.42
C LEU A 619 11.61 45.70 16.17
N LYS A 620 12.86 45.25 16.29
CA LYS A 620 13.59 44.50 15.27
C LYS A 620 13.70 43.05 15.71
N TYR A 621 13.31 42.13 14.85
CA TYR A 621 13.31 40.69 15.14
C TYR A 621 14.12 39.93 14.12
N LYS A 622 14.82 38.90 14.59
CA LYS A 622 15.32 37.81 13.75
C LYS A 622 14.33 36.66 13.83
N ILE A 623 13.93 36.18 12.67
CA ILE A 623 12.92 35.13 12.53
C ILE A 623 13.58 34.00 11.77
N ARG A 624 13.59 32.81 12.37
CA ARG A 624 14.08 31.60 11.71
C ARG A 624 12.90 30.88 11.08
N LEU A 625 13.10 30.50 9.81
CA LEU A 625 12.15 29.79 8.99
C LEU A 625 12.78 28.48 8.53
N ASN A 626 12.12 27.38 8.85
CA ASN A 626 12.40 26.08 8.27
C ASN A 626 11.22 25.73 7.37
N MET A 627 11.51 25.21 6.19
CA MET A 627 10.47 25.03 5.19
C MET A 627 10.32 23.59 4.75
N TYR A 628 9.06 23.23 4.55
CA TYR A 628 8.67 21.96 3.98
C TYR A 628 7.89 22.21 2.69
N SER A 629 8.47 21.74 1.58
CA SER A 629 7.75 21.64 0.31
C SER A 629 7.17 20.26 0.19
N LEU A 630 5.89 20.20 -0.15
CA LEU A 630 5.32 19.00 -0.74
C LEU A 630 6.03 18.76 -2.07
N ILE A 631 6.52 17.53 -2.29
CA ILE A 631 7.11 17.09 -3.56
C ILE A 631 5.99 16.61 -4.47
#